data_AF-A0A852REL1-F1
#
_entry.id   AF-A0A852REL1-F1
#
_cell.length_a   1.000
_cell.length_b   1.000
_cell.length_c   1.000
_cell.angle_alpha   90.00
_cell.angle_beta   90.00
_cell.angle_gamma   90.00
#
_symmetry.space_group_name_H-M   'P 1'
#
loop_
_entity.id
_entity.type
_entity.pdbx_description
1 polymer ?
#
loop_
_entity_poly.entity_id
_entity_poly.type
_entity_poly.pdbx_seq_one_letter_code
_entity_poly.pdbx_strand_id
1 'polypeptide(L)'
;MTATPDQPHGASDDDELVLSPSEAAAHNSAMRISGAATGERSTRKALASIVLGFELIIVVLIGLTIFGLGITDPRWLGLVIGGVLALLCVVSLATIRFGEVGIRLGWVTHALMLATAFILPAALFVGGIFTALWVYCIVRGGKIDEQNAALRAQQE
;
A
#
# COMPACT_ATOMS: atom_id res chain seq x y z
N MET A 1 64.37 8.94 -35.14
CA MET A 1 63.10 9.54 -34.67
C MET A 1 62.00 9.04 -35.59
N THR A 2 61.55 7.81 -35.35
CA THR A 2 60.59 7.09 -36.19
C THR A 2 59.21 7.24 -35.56
N ALA A 3 58.28 7.88 -36.27
CA ALA A 3 56.90 8.04 -35.85
C ALA A 3 56.21 6.66 -35.80
N THR A 4 55.71 6.30 -34.62
CA THR A 4 54.74 5.20 -34.46
C THR A 4 53.43 5.65 -35.11
N PRO A 5 52.83 4.89 -36.03
CA PRO A 5 51.48 5.20 -36.51
C PRO A 5 50.50 5.03 -35.36
N ASP A 6 49.73 6.08 -35.10
CA ASP A 6 48.51 6.05 -34.31
C ASP A 6 47.60 4.98 -34.93
N GLN A 7 47.50 3.82 -34.27
CA GLN A 7 46.50 2.82 -34.62
C GLN A 7 45.16 3.42 -34.26
N PRO A 8 44.25 3.67 -35.22
CA PRO A 8 42.86 3.85 -34.85
C PRO A 8 42.43 2.51 -34.26
N HIS A 9 42.21 2.44 -32.94
CA HIS A 9 41.38 1.38 -32.37
C HIS A 9 39.99 1.57 -32.97
N GLY A 10 39.80 1.01 -34.17
CA GLY A 10 38.51 0.61 -34.70
C GLY A 10 37.84 -0.22 -33.61
N ALA A 11 36.59 0.08 -33.30
CA ALA A 11 35.52 -0.56 -34.07
C ALA A 11 35.65 -2.11 -34.02
N SER A 12 35.98 -2.67 -32.86
CA SER A 12 34.96 -3.49 -32.21
C SER A 12 33.99 -2.47 -31.61
N ASP A 13 32.99 -1.98 -32.35
CA ASP A 13 31.78 -2.79 -32.58
C ASP A 13 31.66 -3.72 -31.39
N ASP A 14 31.14 -3.13 -30.31
CA ASP A 14 30.28 -3.83 -29.37
C ASP A 14 29.80 -5.09 -30.06
N ASP A 15 30.42 -6.23 -29.72
CA ASP A 15 29.85 -7.53 -30.02
C ASP A 15 28.37 -7.35 -29.71
N GLU A 16 27.57 -7.36 -30.75
CA GLU A 16 26.13 -7.32 -30.68
C GLU A 16 25.81 -8.54 -29.81
N LEU A 17 25.72 -8.33 -28.49
CA LEU A 17 25.64 -9.36 -27.47
C LEU A 17 24.22 -9.92 -27.54
N VAL A 18 23.97 -10.65 -28.63
CA VAL A 18 22.79 -11.44 -28.88
C VAL A 18 22.82 -12.54 -27.83
N LEU A 19 22.14 -12.29 -26.73
CA LEU A 19 22.00 -13.24 -25.63
C LEU A 19 21.62 -14.60 -26.23
N SER A 20 22.38 -15.63 -25.87
CA SER A 20 22.02 -17.00 -26.24
C SER A 20 20.58 -17.26 -25.78
N PRO A 21 19.77 -18.06 -26.51
CA PRO A 21 18.40 -18.38 -26.10
C PRO A 21 18.28 -18.84 -24.64
N SER A 22 19.32 -19.51 -24.12
CA SER A 22 19.41 -19.91 -22.72
C SER A 22 19.69 -18.75 -21.75
N GLU A 23 20.51 -17.78 -22.14
CA GLU A 23 20.82 -16.59 -21.34
C GLU A 23 19.65 -15.61 -21.32
N ALA A 24 18.96 -15.42 -22.45
CA ALA A 24 17.72 -14.66 -22.49
C ALA A 24 16.62 -15.32 -21.63
N ALA A 25 16.50 -16.65 -21.67
CA ALA A 25 15.58 -17.38 -20.81
C ALA A 25 15.96 -17.29 -19.32
N ALA A 26 17.25 -17.36 -18.99
CA ALA A 26 17.76 -17.18 -17.63
C ALA A 26 17.55 -15.74 -17.13
N HIS A 27 17.77 -14.74 -17.98
CA HIS A 27 17.55 -13.32 -17.69
C HIS A 27 16.06 -13.02 -17.45
N ASN A 28 15.17 -13.56 -18.29
CA ASN A 28 13.72 -13.46 -18.09
C ASN A 28 13.27 -14.19 -16.81
N SER A 29 13.84 -15.35 -16.51
CA SER A 29 13.55 -16.08 -15.27
C SER A 29 14.03 -15.30 -14.05
N ALA A 30 15.23 -14.72 -14.10
CA ALA A 30 15.78 -13.87 -13.07
C ALA A 30 14.94 -12.61 -12.86
N MET A 31 14.50 -11.92 -13.93
CA MET A 31 13.58 -10.77 -13.85
C MET A 31 12.21 -11.14 -13.27
N ARG A 32 11.70 -12.33 -13.57
CA ARG A 32 10.43 -12.81 -12.99
C ARG A 32 10.57 -13.17 -11.52
N ILE A 33 11.69 -13.77 -11.13
CA ILE A 33 11.99 -14.15 -9.73
C ILE A 33 12.31 -12.92 -8.88
N SER A 34 13.03 -11.94 -9.43
CA SER A 34 13.32 -10.66 -8.75
C SER A 34 12.08 -9.78 -8.60
N GLY A 35 10.95 -10.16 -9.21
CA GLY A 35 9.68 -9.45 -9.10
C GLY A 35 9.53 -8.27 -10.06
N ALA A 36 10.50 -8.01 -10.94
CA ALA A 36 10.44 -6.93 -11.93
C ALA A 36 9.23 -7.06 -12.88
N ALA A 37 8.72 -8.28 -13.09
CA ALA A 37 7.54 -8.54 -13.92
C ALA A 37 6.19 -8.34 -13.21
N THR A 38 6.16 -8.21 -11.87
CA THR A 38 4.91 -7.92 -11.15
C THR A 38 4.81 -6.41 -11.01
N GLY A 39 4.01 -5.76 -11.87
CA GLY A 39 3.86 -4.29 -11.89
C GLY A 39 3.87 -3.69 -10.48
N GLU A 40 4.80 -2.75 -10.25
CA GLU A 40 5.11 -2.22 -8.93
C GLU A 40 3.83 -1.80 -8.20
N ARG A 41 3.64 -2.36 -7.00
CA ARG A 41 2.50 -2.01 -6.16
C ARG A 41 2.56 -0.52 -5.85
N SER A 42 1.49 0.21 -6.19
CA SER A 42 1.31 1.62 -5.83
C SER A 42 1.61 1.84 -4.33
N THR A 43 2.50 2.78 -4.04
CA THR A 43 2.93 3.15 -2.68
C THR A 43 1.72 3.62 -1.89
N ARG A 44 0.84 4.41 -2.52
CA ARG A 44 -0.44 4.83 -1.93
C ARG A 44 -1.26 3.63 -1.44
N LYS A 45 -1.40 2.58 -2.26
CA LYS A 45 -2.18 1.37 -1.90
C LYS A 45 -1.52 0.59 -0.76
N ALA A 46 -0.20 0.46 -0.77
CA ALA A 46 0.54 -0.22 0.29
C ALA A 46 0.36 0.51 1.64
N LEU A 47 0.60 1.82 1.67
CA LEU A 47 0.43 2.63 2.87
C LEU A 47 -1.01 2.60 3.38
N ALA A 48 -2.00 2.76 2.51
CA ALA A 48 -3.41 2.68 2.87
C ALA A 48 -3.81 1.30 3.44
N SER A 49 -3.24 0.21 2.90
CA SER A 49 -3.49 -1.14 3.42
C SER A 49 -2.92 -1.35 4.82
N ILE A 50 -1.75 -0.77 5.11
CA ILE A 50 -1.13 -0.84 6.44
C ILE A 50 -2.01 -0.12 7.47
N VAL A 51 -2.50 1.07 7.13
CA VAL A 51 -3.40 1.86 8.01
C VAL A 51 -4.67 1.07 8.34
N LEU A 52 -5.36 0.53 7.32
CA LEU A 52 -6.56 -0.28 7.54
C LEU A 52 -6.30 -1.58 8.30
N GLY A 53 -5.13 -2.21 8.11
CA GLY A 53 -4.76 -3.43 8.83
C GLY A 53 -4.61 -3.18 10.33
N PHE A 54 -3.98 -2.08 10.72
CA PHE A 54 -3.91 -1.68 12.13
C PHE A 54 -5.24 -1.18 12.66
N GLU A 55 -6.03 -0.45 11.85
CA GLU A 55 -7.39 -0.02 12.20
C GLU A 55 -8.28 -1.22 12.55
N LEU A 56 -8.21 -2.30 11.78
CA LEU A 56 -8.93 -3.55 12.07
C LEU A 56 -8.63 -4.06 13.48
N ILE A 57 -7.35 -4.05 13.89
CA ILE A 57 -6.94 -4.49 15.23
C ILE A 57 -7.55 -3.56 16.28
N ILE A 58 -7.47 -2.24 16.07
CA ILE A 58 -7.99 -1.22 16.99
C ILE A 58 -9.51 -1.36 17.16
N VAL A 59 -10.24 -1.53 16.06
CA VAL A 59 -11.69 -1.72 16.08
C VAL A 59 -12.11 -2.95 16.89
N VAL A 60 -11.39 -4.07 16.74
CA VAL A 60 -11.65 -5.27 17.55
C VAL A 60 -11.40 -4.98 19.04
N LEU A 61 -10.31 -4.29 19.37
CA LEU A 61 -10.01 -3.89 20.75
C LEU A 61 -11.06 -2.93 21.32
N ILE A 62 -11.58 -2.00 20.52
CA ILE A 62 -12.65 -1.09 20.92
C ILE A 62 -13.92 -1.87 21.22
N GLY A 63 -14.31 -2.81 20.35
CA GLY A 63 -15.47 -3.69 20.60
C GLY A 63 -15.34 -4.46 21.91
N LEU A 64 -14.16 -5.05 22.15
CA LEU A 64 -13.85 -5.74 23.42
C LEU A 64 -13.86 -4.79 24.61
N THR A 65 -13.39 -3.55 24.44
CA THR A 65 -13.39 -2.53 25.50
C THR A 65 -14.82 -2.10 25.84
N ILE A 66 -15.65 -1.81 24.85
CA ILE A 66 -17.08 -1.46 25.04
C ILE A 66 -17.81 -2.61 25.75
N PHE A 67 -17.57 -3.85 25.32
CA PHE A 67 -18.13 -5.04 25.97
C PHE A 67 -17.62 -5.20 27.41
N GLY A 68 -16.32 -5.08 27.64
CA GLY A 68 -15.69 -5.25 28.94
C GLY A 68 -16.08 -4.17 29.96
N LEU A 69 -16.31 -2.94 29.50
CA LEU A 69 -16.82 -1.84 30.32
C LEU A 69 -18.33 -1.95 30.59
N GLY A 70 -19.07 -2.77 29.83
CA GLY A 70 -20.51 -2.94 30.01
C GLY A 70 -21.33 -1.67 29.76
N ILE A 71 -20.81 -0.72 28.97
CA ILE A 71 -21.43 0.60 28.73
C ILE A 71 -22.62 0.58 27.75
N THR A 72 -22.91 -0.56 27.12
CA THR A 72 -24.07 -0.76 26.26
C THR A 72 -25.06 -1.70 26.93
N ASP A 73 -26.36 -1.38 26.86
CA ASP A 73 -27.42 -2.26 27.34
C ASP A 73 -28.36 -2.62 26.17
N PRO A 74 -28.43 -3.89 25.73
CA PRO A 74 -27.76 -5.06 26.27
C PRO A 74 -26.26 -5.19 25.92
N ARG A 75 -25.47 -5.72 26.87
CA ARG A 75 -23.99 -5.79 26.83
C ARG A 75 -23.36 -6.36 25.55
N TRP A 76 -24.02 -7.32 24.90
CA TRP A 76 -23.51 -7.97 23.69
C TRP A 76 -23.47 -7.04 22.49
N LEU A 77 -24.16 -5.89 22.53
CA LEU A 77 -24.10 -4.85 21.51
C LEU A 77 -22.67 -4.34 21.28
N GLY A 78 -21.83 -4.25 22.33
CA GLY A 78 -20.42 -3.89 22.16
C GLY A 78 -19.65 -4.81 21.21
N LEU A 79 -19.92 -6.12 21.28
CA LEU A 79 -19.32 -7.11 20.38
C LEU A 79 -19.89 -7.02 18.97
N VAL A 80 -21.18 -6.72 18.82
CA VAL A 80 -21.81 -6.54 17.51
C VAL A 80 -21.24 -5.30 16.82
N ILE A 81 -21.13 -4.17 17.54
CA ILE A 81 -20.55 -2.93 17.01
C ILE A 81 -19.11 -3.18 16.55
N GLY A 82 -18.27 -3.77 17.42
CA GLY A 82 -16.90 -4.12 17.07
C GLY A 82 -16.80 -5.10 15.90
N GLY A 83 -17.65 -6.13 15.88
CA GLY A 83 -17.67 -7.14 14.81
C GLY A 83 -18.09 -6.57 13.45
N VAL A 84 -19.11 -5.71 13.42
CA VAL A 84 -19.56 -5.03 12.19
C VAL A 84 -18.46 -4.11 11.66
N LEU A 85 -17.85 -3.30 12.53
CA LEU A 85 -16.76 -2.42 12.14
C LEU A 85 -15.53 -3.22 11.66
N ALA A 86 -15.21 -4.35 12.30
CA ALA A 86 -14.12 -5.22 11.90
C ALA A 86 -14.37 -5.83 10.51
N LEU A 87 -15.60 -6.30 10.26
CA LEU A 87 -15.99 -6.77 8.94
C LEU A 87 -15.86 -5.67 7.88
N LEU A 88 -16.27 -4.44 8.19
CA LEU A 88 -16.10 -3.29 7.30
C LEU A 88 -14.62 -2.96 7.03
N CYS A 89 -13.75 -3.08 8.04
CA CYS A 89 -12.32 -2.93 7.84
C CYS A 89 -11.78 -4.00 6.89
N VAL A 90 -12.18 -5.27 7.06
CA VAL A 90 -11.79 -6.37 6.15
C VAL A 90 -12.28 -6.12 4.73
N VAL A 91 -13.54 -5.68 4.56
CA VAL A 91 -14.10 -5.34 3.24
C VAL A 91 -13.35 -4.17 2.62
N SER A 92 -13.02 -3.13 3.40
CA SER A 92 -12.23 -2.00 2.93
C SER A 92 -10.82 -2.42 2.50
N LEU A 93 -10.18 -3.29 3.28
CA LEU A 93 -8.87 -3.86 2.96
C LEU A 93 -8.93 -4.69 1.66
N ALA A 94 -9.98 -5.51 1.53
CA ALA A 94 -10.24 -6.31 0.34
C ALA A 94 -10.62 -5.45 -0.87
N THR A 95 -11.07 -4.21 -0.71
CA THR A 95 -11.47 -3.34 -1.82
C THR A 95 -10.40 -2.35 -2.26
N ILE A 96 -9.36 -2.10 -1.47
CA ILE A 96 -8.18 -1.31 -1.86
C ILE A 96 -7.54 -1.82 -3.16
N ARG A 97 -7.60 -3.12 -3.44
CA ARG A 97 -7.12 -3.70 -4.71
C ARG A 97 -7.88 -3.18 -5.94
N PHE A 98 -9.14 -2.78 -5.80
CA PHE A 98 -10.02 -2.39 -6.90
C PHE A 98 -9.97 -0.88 -7.25
N GLY A 99 -9.02 -0.11 -6.71
CA GLY A 99 -8.83 1.30 -7.08
C GLY A 99 -9.63 2.28 -6.22
N GLU A 100 -10.29 3.27 -6.84
CA GLU A 100 -10.94 4.39 -6.15
C GLU A 100 -12.06 3.98 -5.18
N VAL A 101 -12.71 2.84 -5.44
CA VAL A 101 -13.78 2.30 -4.59
C VAL A 101 -13.25 1.99 -3.19
N GLY A 102 -12.03 1.46 -3.08
CA GLY A 102 -11.40 1.18 -1.79
C GLY A 102 -11.11 2.44 -0.97
N ILE A 103 -10.80 3.56 -1.62
CA ILE A 103 -10.56 4.84 -0.94
C ILE A 103 -11.87 5.38 -0.33
N ARG A 104 -12.98 5.30 -1.07
CA ARG A 104 -14.30 5.72 -0.55
C ARG A 104 -14.76 4.84 0.62
N LEU A 105 -14.57 3.53 0.52
CA LEU A 105 -14.87 2.57 1.59
C LEU A 105 -14.03 2.81 2.86
N GLY A 106 -12.75 3.14 2.71
CA GLY A 106 -11.90 3.51 3.84
C GLY A 106 -12.39 4.77 4.55
N TRP A 107 -12.82 5.80 3.82
CA TRP A 107 -13.45 6.99 4.42
C TRP A 107 -14.71 6.68 5.21
N VAL A 108 -15.58 5.82 4.66
CA VAL A 108 -16.78 5.35 5.38
C VAL A 108 -16.40 4.61 6.67
N THR A 109 -15.38 3.76 6.60
CA THR A 109 -14.86 3.01 7.76
C THR A 109 -14.32 3.95 8.83
N HIS A 110 -13.52 4.96 8.46
CA HIS A 110 -13.03 5.96 9.41
C HIS A 110 -14.15 6.80 10.03
N ALA A 111 -15.15 7.22 9.26
CA ALA A 111 -16.29 7.96 9.79
C ALA A 111 -17.09 7.15 10.81
N LEU A 112 -17.33 5.87 10.51
CA LEU A 112 -18.01 4.94 11.42
C LEU A 112 -17.18 4.67 12.68
N MET A 113 -15.87 4.50 12.54
CA MET A 113 -14.95 4.36 13.65
C MET A 113 -14.96 5.61 14.56
N LEU A 114 -14.92 6.81 13.98
CA LEU A 114 -15.03 8.05 14.75
C LEU A 114 -16.40 8.19 15.41
N ALA A 115 -17.47 7.64 14.82
CA ALA A 115 -18.78 7.60 15.48
C ALA A 115 -18.78 6.70 16.74
N THR A 116 -17.99 5.63 16.77
CA THR A 116 -17.79 4.83 18.00
C THR A 116 -17.18 5.65 19.14
N ALA A 117 -16.49 6.76 18.83
CA ALA A 117 -15.90 7.61 19.84
C ALA A 117 -16.93 8.39 20.68
N PHE A 118 -18.18 8.51 20.24
CA PHE A 118 -19.25 9.05 21.08
C PHE A 118 -19.56 8.14 22.28
N ILE A 119 -19.36 6.83 22.13
CA ILE A 119 -19.56 5.83 23.18
C ILE A 119 -18.28 5.72 24.04
N LEU A 120 -17.13 5.69 23.37
CA LEU A 120 -15.82 5.56 24.01
C LEU A 120 -14.92 6.73 23.59
N PRO A 121 -14.90 7.87 24.32
CA PRO A 121 -14.14 9.05 23.93
C PRO A 121 -12.64 8.81 23.71
N ALA A 122 -12.05 7.83 24.41
CA ALA A 122 -10.67 7.40 24.19
C ALA A 122 -10.42 6.89 22.75
N ALA A 123 -11.43 6.31 22.09
CA ALA A 123 -11.36 5.90 20.70
C ALA A 123 -11.25 7.10 19.73
N LEU A 124 -11.67 8.31 20.13
CA LEU A 124 -11.54 9.51 19.32
C LEU A 124 -10.07 9.84 19.05
N PHE A 125 -9.22 9.71 20.08
CA PHE A 125 -7.81 10.05 19.97
C PHE A 125 -7.10 9.10 19.02
N VAL A 126 -7.31 7.80 19.20
CA VAL A 126 -6.72 6.76 18.36
C VAL A 126 -7.26 6.84 16.93
N GLY A 127 -8.59 6.88 16.77
CA GLY A 127 -9.24 6.98 15.45
C GLY A 127 -8.90 8.27 14.72
N GLY A 128 -8.72 9.38 15.44
CA GLY A 128 -8.30 10.67 14.88
C GLY A 128 -6.90 10.62 14.29
N ILE A 129 -5.93 10.04 15.02
CA ILE A 129 -4.57 9.84 14.53
C ILE A 129 -4.56 8.93 13.30
N PHE A 130 -5.30 7.83 13.33
CA PHE A 130 -5.39 6.90 12.21
C PHE A 130 -6.06 7.52 10.98
N THR A 131 -7.12 8.32 11.19
CA THR A 131 -7.77 9.06 10.10
C THR A 131 -6.82 10.12 9.51
N ALA A 132 -6.04 10.82 10.33
CA ALA A 132 -5.03 11.75 9.85
C ALA A 132 -3.94 11.04 9.05
N LEU A 133 -3.50 9.87 9.52
CA LEU A 133 -2.53 9.03 8.81
C LEU A 133 -3.10 8.53 7.48
N TRP A 134 -4.36 8.12 7.44
CA TRP A 134 -5.08 7.73 6.22
C TRP A 134 -5.06 8.86 5.17
N VAL A 135 -5.45 10.08 5.57
CA VAL A 135 -5.42 11.25 4.69
C VAL A 135 -4.00 11.52 4.19
N TYR A 136 -3.02 11.46 5.08
CA TYR A 136 -1.61 11.64 4.73
C TYR A 136 -1.15 10.60 3.71
N CYS A 137 -1.47 9.32 3.90
CA CYS A 137 -1.12 8.23 3.01
C CYS A 137 -1.73 8.40 1.61
N ILE A 138 -2.98 8.86 1.51
CA ILE A 138 -3.64 9.11 0.22
C ILE A 138 -2.95 10.26 -0.53
N VAL A 139 -2.73 11.39 0.16
CA VAL A 139 -2.18 12.60 -0.46
C VAL A 139 -0.71 12.42 -0.82
N ARG A 140 0.11 11.94 0.12
CA ARG A 140 1.56 11.80 -0.08
C ARG A 140 1.91 10.56 -0.89
N GLY A 141 1.24 9.44 -0.63
CA GLY A 141 1.41 8.24 -1.45
C GLY A 141 1.06 8.50 -2.91
N GLY A 142 0.09 9.38 -3.17
CA GLY A 142 -0.23 9.77 -4.53
C GLY A 142 0.82 10.58 -5.24
N LYS A 143 1.39 11.59 -4.56
CA LYS A 143 2.51 12.36 -5.10
C LYS A 143 3.73 11.49 -5.39
N ILE A 144 4.03 10.53 -4.51
CA ILE A 144 5.15 9.59 -4.71
C ILE A 144 4.86 8.69 -5.93
N ASP A 145 3.64 8.17 -6.05
CA ASP A 145 3.26 7.35 -7.21
C ASP A 145 3.38 8.12 -8.53
N GLU A 146 2.98 9.41 -8.55
CA GLU A 146 3.10 10.30 -9.71
C GLU A 146 4.57 10.60 -10.06
N GLN A 147 5.40 10.88 -9.05
CA GLN A 147 6.85 11.10 -9.23
C GLN A 147 7.53 9.86 -9.79
N ASN A 148 7.23 8.67 -9.24
CA ASN A 148 7.78 7.42 -9.73
C ASN A 148 7.32 7.12 -11.16
N ALA A 149 6.09 7.47 -11.52
CA ALA A 149 5.59 7.33 -12.89
C ALA A 149 6.31 8.27 -13.87
N ALA A 150 6.56 9.52 -13.48
CA ALA A 150 7.29 10.48 -14.30
C ALA A 150 8.77 10.10 -14.50
N LEU A 151 9.42 9.51 -13.49
CA LEU A 151 10.79 8.99 -13.61
C LEU A 151 10.87 7.82 -14.59
N ARG A 152 9.91 6.89 -14.55
CA ARG A 152 9.86 5.77 -15.50
C ARG A 152 9.66 6.23 -16.95
N ALA A 153 8.79 7.22 -17.17
CA ALA A 153 8.58 7.79 -18.50
C ALA A 153 9.80 8.54 -19.07
N GLN A 154 10.82 8.83 -18.26
CA GLN A 154 12.11 9.37 -18.72
C GLN A 154 13.15 8.28 -19.02
N GLN A 155 12.91 7.04 -18.57
CA GLN A 155 13.79 5.89 -18.79
C GLN A 155 13.38 5.06 -20.01
N GLU A 156 12.14 5.21 -20.49
CA GLU A 156 11.62 4.71 -21.77
C GLU A 156 11.94 5.69 -22.92
#